data_AF-A0A2L0CJC4-F1
#
_entry.id   AF-A0A2L0CJC4-F1
#
_cell.length_a   1.000
_cell.length_b   1.000
_cell.length_c   1.000
_cell.angle_alpha   90.00
_cell.angle_beta   90.00
_cell.angle_gamma   90.00
#
_symmetry.space_group_name_H-M   'P 1'
#
loop_
_entity.id
_entity.type
_entity.pdbx_description
1 polymer ?
#
loop_
_entity_poly.entity_id
_entity_poly.type
_entity_poly.pdbx_seq_one_letter_code
_entity_poly.pdbx_strand_id
1 'polypeptide(L)'
;NAYKNMFIAYRRKERGESVPFTAEENQSCMVNQSPGSPDLSILSFHGAFHGRTLGALATTHSKAIHKLDVPSFDWPIAYFPVYKYPLEDNAKENAAEDKKSLAHVEELIEAYKKKGKPVAGIVIEPIQSEGGDNEASPEFFQELQRIAKRNGAALLIDEVQTGGGPSGKMWCHEHFNLDGPPDIVTFSKKMQLGGYFHNFDMQPRQSYRV
;
A
#
# COMPACT_ATOMS: atom_id res chain seq x y z
N ASN A 1 0.23 -5.48 -11.12
CA ASN A 1 -0.84 -6.45 -10.80
C ASN A 1 -1.31 -6.38 -9.36
N ALA A 2 -0.44 -6.35 -8.34
CA ALA A 2 -0.86 -6.19 -6.94
C ALA A 2 -1.84 -5.01 -6.70
N TYR A 3 -1.54 -3.81 -7.21
CA TYR A 3 -2.44 -2.65 -7.07
C TYR A 3 -3.79 -2.87 -7.76
N LYS A 4 -3.78 -3.55 -8.92
CA LYS A 4 -4.98 -3.94 -9.64
C LYS A 4 -5.87 -4.84 -8.77
N ASN A 5 -5.30 -5.80 -8.04
CA ASN A 5 -6.06 -6.65 -7.11
C ASN A 5 -6.74 -5.82 -6.00
N MET A 6 -6.04 -4.83 -5.43
CA MET A 6 -6.62 -3.94 -4.42
C MET A 6 -7.83 -3.18 -4.97
N PHE A 7 -7.70 -2.57 -6.15
CA PHE A 7 -8.84 -1.87 -6.79
C PHE A 7 -9.99 -2.81 -7.14
N ILE A 8 -9.69 -4.00 -7.66
CA ILE A 8 -10.71 -5.02 -7.99
C ILE A 8 -11.45 -5.46 -6.73
N ALA A 9 -10.73 -5.78 -5.65
CA ALA A 9 -11.32 -6.21 -4.39
C ALA A 9 -12.14 -5.10 -3.75
N TYR A 10 -11.65 -3.86 -3.77
CA TYR A 10 -12.37 -2.69 -3.28
C TYR A 10 -13.70 -2.49 -4.01
N ARG A 11 -13.69 -2.42 -5.35
CA ARG A 11 -14.92 -2.27 -6.14
C ARG A 11 -15.85 -3.47 -6.04
N ARG A 12 -15.31 -4.68 -5.86
CA ARG A 12 -16.12 -5.88 -5.62
C ARG A 12 -16.88 -5.76 -4.30
N LYS A 13 -16.22 -5.33 -3.22
CA LYS A 13 -16.86 -5.11 -1.91
C LYS A 13 -17.91 -4.00 -1.98
N GLU A 14 -17.61 -2.90 -2.66
CA GLU A 14 -18.54 -1.77 -2.82
C GLU A 14 -19.76 -2.12 -3.67
N ARG A 15 -19.56 -2.83 -4.80
CA ARG A 15 -20.65 -3.25 -5.68
C ARG A 15 -21.49 -4.39 -5.07
N GLY A 16 -20.86 -5.25 -4.27
CA GLY A 16 -21.41 -6.51 -3.77
C GLY A 16 -20.84 -7.73 -4.50
N GLU A 17 -20.61 -8.81 -3.76
CA GLU A 17 -19.83 -9.99 -4.19
C GLU A 17 -20.40 -10.73 -5.43
N SER A 18 -21.71 -10.63 -5.69
CA SER A 18 -22.40 -11.35 -6.77
C SER A 18 -23.11 -10.43 -7.77
N VAL A 19 -22.74 -9.15 -7.80
CA VAL A 19 -23.35 -8.18 -8.71
C VAL A 19 -22.58 -8.13 -10.03
N PRO A 20 -23.25 -8.39 -11.18
CA PRO A 20 -22.60 -8.34 -12.50
C PRO A 20 -22.19 -6.91 -12.87
N PHE A 21 -21.25 -6.78 -13.82
CA PHE A 21 -20.88 -5.48 -14.39
C PHE A 21 -22.01 -4.94 -15.28
N THR A 22 -22.26 -3.64 -15.19
CA THR A 22 -23.23 -2.95 -16.04
C THR A 22 -22.68 -2.71 -17.45
N ALA A 23 -23.57 -2.47 -18.42
CA ALA A 23 -23.16 -2.10 -19.78
C ALA A 23 -22.34 -0.79 -19.80
N GLU A 24 -22.71 0.17 -18.95
CA GLU A 24 -22.02 1.46 -18.80
C GLU A 24 -20.60 1.26 -18.26
N GLU A 25 -20.41 0.45 -17.22
CA GLU A 25 -19.07 0.10 -16.70
C GLU A 25 -18.20 -0.54 -17.80
N ASN A 26 -18.76 -1.49 -18.56
CA ASN A 26 -18.03 -2.17 -19.64
C ASN A 26 -17.64 -1.22 -20.79
N GLN A 27 -18.51 -0.29 -21.17
CA GLN A 27 -18.24 0.64 -22.27
C GLN A 27 -17.25 1.74 -21.85
N SER A 28 -17.47 2.35 -20.68
CA SER A 28 -16.64 3.43 -20.17
C SER A 28 -15.21 2.98 -19.85
N CYS A 29 -15.00 1.75 -19.34
CA CYS A 29 -13.64 1.27 -19.05
C CYS A 29 -12.76 1.13 -20.30
N MET A 30 -13.34 0.83 -21.47
CA MET A 30 -12.60 0.66 -22.72
C MET A 30 -12.02 1.98 -23.27
N VAL A 31 -12.50 3.10 -22.74
CA VAL A 31 -12.03 4.46 -23.09
C VAL A 31 -11.51 5.22 -21.86
N ASN A 32 -11.13 4.48 -20.80
CA ASN A 32 -10.53 5.01 -19.57
C ASN A 32 -11.42 6.01 -18.79
N GLN A 33 -12.75 5.86 -18.86
CA GLN A 33 -13.71 6.72 -18.17
C GLN A 33 -14.45 5.99 -17.05
N SER A 34 -14.98 6.76 -16.10
CA SER A 34 -15.92 6.28 -15.09
C SER A 34 -17.29 5.95 -15.70
N PRO A 35 -18.08 5.05 -15.08
CA PRO A 35 -17.81 4.32 -13.84
C PRO A 35 -16.90 3.09 -14.00
N GLY A 36 -16.58 2.67 -15.23
CA GLY A 36 -15.77 1.48 -15.51
C GLY A 36 -14.30 1.58 -15.07
N SER A 37 -13.72 2.77 -15.21
CA SER A 37 -12.43 3.16 -14.64
C SER A 37 -12.70 4.12 -13.46
N PRO A 38 -12.76 3.62 -12.23
CA PRO A 38 -13.09 4.44 -11.07
C PRO A 38 -11.90 5.30 -10.65
N ASP A 39 -12.17 6.47 -10.08
CA ASP A 39 -11.17 7.34 -9.48
C ASP A 39 -10.84 6.85 -8.06
N LEU A 40 -10.01 5.81 -7.96
CA LEU A 40 -9.54 5.24 -6.69
C LEU A 40 -8.09 5.64 -6.43
N SER A 41 -7.68 5.57 -5.17
CA SER A 41 -6.31 5.87 -4.77
C SER A 41 -5.63 4.74 -4.00
N ILE A 42 -4.29 4.72 -4.07
CA ILE A 42 -3.43 3.92 -3.18
C ILE A 42 -2.67 4.89 -2.30
N LEU A 43 -2.78 4.73 -0.99
CA LEU A 43 -1.98 5.50 -0.03
C LEU A 43 -0.57 4.92 0.04
N SER A 44 0.44 5.78 -0.04
CA SER A 44 1.83 5.40 0.21
C SER A 44 2.52 6.41 1.14
N PHE A 45 3.83 6.25 1.36
CA PHE A 45 4.57 7.01 2.36
C PHE A 45 5.71 7.83 1.74
N HIS A 46 5.98 9.01 2.29
CA HIS A 46 7.22 9.75 2.03
C HIS A 46 8.44 8.85 2.28
N GLY A 47 9.47 8.95 1.43
CA GLY A 47 10.65 8.08 1.47
C GLY A 47 10.49 6.75 0.72
N ALA A 48 9.27 6.31 0.41
CA ALA A 48 9.04 4.97 -0.16
C ALA A 48 9.64 4.77 -1.56
N PHE A 49 9.93 3.52 -1.94
CA PHE A 49 10.27 3.13 -3.30
C PHE A 49 9.63 1.79 -3.69
N HIS A 50 8.62 1.85 -4.56
CA HIS A 50 7.87 0.68 -5.03
C HIS A 50 8.13 0.37 -6.52
N GLY A 51 9.05 1.10 -7.15
CA GLY A 51 9.42 0.96 -8.56
C GLY A 51 9.19 2.21 -9.40
N ARG A 52 9.32 2.07 -10.72
CA ARG A 52 9.41 3.21 -11.67
C ARG A 52 8.40 3.20 -12.82
N THR A 53 7.63 2.13 -12.99
CA THR A 53 6.47 2.15 -13.91
C THR A 53 5.40 3.08 -13.37
N LEU A 54 4.65 3.81 -14.20
CA LEU A 54 3.74 4.90 -13.80
C LEU A 54 2.95 4.66 -12.50
N GLY A 55 2.26 3.53 -12.35
CA GLY A 55 1.49 3.22 -11.13
C GLY A 55 2.36 3.03 -9.88
N ALA A 56 3.49 2.31 -10.01
CA ALA A 56 4.46 2.14 -8.93
C ALA A 56 5.19 3.45 -8.61
N LEU A 57 5.47 4.26 -9.63
CA LEU A 57 6.16 5.54 -9.48
C LEU A 57 5.29 6.57 -8.74
N ALA A 58 3.97 6.54 -8.92
CA ALA A 58 3.05 7.38 -8.16
C ALA A 58 3.12 7.12 -6.65
N THR A 59 3.42 5.88 -6.25
CA THR A 59 3.61 5.48 -4.85
C THR A 59 5.06 5.57 -4.36
N THR A 60 6.04 5.81 -5.24
CA THR A 60 7.46 6.03 -4.90
C THR A 60 7.69 7.50 -4.55
N HIS A 61 8.39 7.79 -3.46
CA HIS A 61 8.71 9.15 -2.98
C HIS A 61 10.14 9.25 -2.42
N SER A 62 11.10 8.54 -3.02
CA SER A 62 12.47 8.46 -2.52
C SER A 62 13.37 9.62 -2.94
N LYS A 63 13.46 9.94 -4.24
CA LYS A 63 14.36 10.99 -4.78
C LYS A 63 13.68 11.74 -5.92
N ALA A 64 13.90 13.05 -6.01
CA ALA A 64 13.30 13.90 -7.04
C ALA A 64 13.59 13.40 -8.46
N ILE A 65 14.85 13.00 -8.73
CA ILE A 65 15.29 12.51 -10.05
C ILE A 65 14.57 11.23 -10.50
N HIS A 66 13.95 10.49 -9.58
CA HIS A 66 13.13 9.33 -9.96
C HIS A 66 11.78 9.74 -10.53
N LYS A 67 11.28 10.96 -10.25
CA LYS A 67 9.90 11.39 -10.53
C LYS A 67 9.76 12.56 -11.51
N LEU A 68 10.77 13.43 -11.61
CA LEU A 68 10.73 14.60 -12.49
C LEU A 68 10.36 14.21 -13.93
N ASP A 69 9.57 15.04 -14.59
CA ASP A 69 9.12 14.90 -15.98
C ASP A 69 8.21 13.70 -16.29
N VAL A 70 7.68 13.01 -15.27
CA VAL A 70 6.76 11.87 -15.44
C VAL A 70 5.36 12.20 -14.88
N PRO A 71 4.27 12.02 -15.66
CA PRO A 71 2.91 12.16 -15.15
C PRO A 71 2.63 11.24 -13.95
N SER A 72 1.83 11.70 -13.00
CA SER A 72 1.52 10.97 -11.78
C SER A 72 0.02 11.01 -11.47
N PHE A 73 -0.40 10.20 -10.51
CA PHE A 73 -1.73 10.23 -9.92
C PHE A 73 -1.76 11.13 -8.67
N ASP A 74 -2.86 11.84 -8.47
CA ASP A 74 -3.16 12.52 -7.21
C ASP A 74 -3.68 11.48 -6.21
N TRP A 75 -2.75 10.83 -5.52
CA TRP A 75 -2.99 9.82 -4.48
C TRP A 75 -2.37 10.27 -3.14
N PRO A 76 -2.90 9.82 -1.99
CA PRO A 76 -2.45 10.29 -0.68
C PRO A 76 -1.04 9.79 -0.34
N ILE A 77 -0.27 10.67 0.31
CA ILE A 77 1.10 10.41 0.72
C ILE A 77 1.23 10.72 2.22
N ALA A 78 1.30 9.69 3.05
CA ALA A 78 1.49 9.82 4.49
C ALA A 78 2.97 10.04 4.83
N TYR A 79 3.24 10.49 6.06
CA TYR A 79 4.61 10.53 6.57
C TYR A 79 4.98 9.14 7.09
N PHE A 80 6.17 8.64 6.78
CA PHE A 80 6.74 7.48 7.47
C PHE A 80 7.37 7.95 8.80
N PRO A 81 7.33 7.16 9.89
CA PRO A 81 7.94 7.56 11.16
C PRO A 81 9.44 7.89 11.02
N VAL A 82 9.90 8.94 11.68
CA VAL A 82 11.31 9.33 11.74
C VAL A 82 11.84 9.16 13.15
N TYR A 83 12.60 8.08 13.38
CA TYR A 83 13.10 7.75 14.71
C TYR A 83 14.36 8.53 15.09
N LYS A 84 14.46 8.80 16.40
CA LYS A 84 15.68 9.27 17.03
C LYS A 84 16.44 8.09 17.64
N TYR A 85 17.76 8.21 17.61
CA TYR A 85 18.70 7.20 18.09
C TYR A 85 19.64 7.80 19.16
N PRO A 86 20.11 7.00 20.14
CA PRO A 86 19.80 5.58 20.37
C PRO A 86 18.32 5.31 20.72
N LEU A 87 17.79 4.13 20.38
CA LEU A 87 16.35 3.84 20.47
C LEU A 87 15.87 3.83 21.93
N GLU A 88 16.67 3.25 22.81
CA GLU A 88 16.45 3.13 24.25
C GLU A 88 16.26 4.50 24.93
N ASP A 89 16.99 5.51 24.49
CA ASP A 89 16.95 6.86 25.04
C ASP A 89 15.76 7.69 24.50
N ASN A 90 15.15 7.25 23.40
CA ASN A 90 14.14 8.01 22.65
C ASN A 90 12.82 7.23 22.48
N ALA A 91 12.57 6.20 23.30
CA ALA A 91 11.43 5.31 23.14
C ALA A 91 10.07 6.06 23.18
N LYS A 92 9.95 7.08 24.02
CA LYS A 92 8.73 7.88 24.14
C LYS A 92 8.49 8.76 22.90
N GLU A 93 9.54 9.39 22.40
CA GLU A 93 9.53 10.24 21.21
C GLU A 93 9.19 9.41 19.97
N ASN A 94 9.81 8.24 19.82
CA ASN A 94 9.58 7.35 18.68
C ASN A 94 8.15 6.78 18.69
N ALA A 95 7.62 6.40 19.86
CA ALA A 95 6.22 6.00 20.00
C ALA A 95 5.23 7.16 19.70
N ALA A 96 5.62 8.40 19.94
CA ALA A 96 4.81 9.57 19.56
C ALA A 96 4.87 9.82 18.04
N GLU A 97 6.01 9.59 17.40
CA GLU A 97 6.16 9.71 15.95
C GLU A 97 5.34 8.65 15.20
N ASP A 98 5.30 7.40 15.70
CA ASP A 98 4.40 6.37 15.18
C ASP A 98 2.94 6.84 15.19
N LYS A 99 2.46 7.32 16.35
CA LYS A 99 1.08 7.81 16.50
C LYS A 99 0.77 8.96 15.56
N LYS A 100 1.71 9.88 15.38
CA LYS A 100 1.58 11.02 14.47
C LYS A 100 1.50 10.57 13.01
N SER A 101 2.34 9.63 12.60
CA SER A 101 2.28 9.03 11.26
C SER A 101 0.94 8.33 11.01
N LEU A 102 0.48 7.50 11.95
CA LEU A 102 -0.80 6.78 11.88
C LEU A 102 -2.01 7.73 11.83
N ALA A 103 -2.00 8.81 12.63
CA ALA A 103 -3.04 9.83 12.57
C ALA A 103 -3.11 10.49 11.19
N HIS A 104 -1.95 10.81 10.59
CA HIS A 104 -1.91 11.37 9.24
C HIS A 104 -2.44 10.39 8.18
N VAL A 105 -2.21 9.08 8.33
CA VAL A 105 -2.83 8.05 7.48
C VAL A 105 -4.36 8.14 7.54
N GLU A 106 -4.95 8.23 8.73
CA GLU A 106 -6.42 8.34 8.87
C GLU A 106 -6.97 9.64 8.28
N GLU A 107 -6.31 10.76 8.55
CA GLU A 107 -6.68 12.07 8.00
C GLU A 107 -6.69 12.03 6.47
N LEU A 108 -5.69 11.41 5.85
CA LEU A 108 -5.60 11.28 4.41
C LEU A 108 -6.68 10.36 3.83
N ILE A 109 -6.98 9.24 4.48
CA ILE A 109 -8.07 8.35 4.05
C ILE A 109 -9.39 9.11 4.00
N GLU A 110 -9.72 9.85 5.06
CA GLU A 110 -10.96 10.63 5.13
C GLU A 110 -10.96 11.80 4.15
N ALA A 111 -9.84 12.50 4.00
CA ALA A 111 -9.71 13.60 3.04
C ALA A 111 -9.91 13.13 1.60
N TYR A 112 -9.31 12.00 1.21
CA TYR A 112 -9.44 11.45 -0.14
C TYR A 112 -10.81 10.85 -0.41
N LYS A 113 -11.46 10.27 0.60
CA LYS A 113 -12.88 9.89 0.52
C LYS A 113 -13.78 11.08 0.21
N LYS A 114 -13.60 12.22 0.90
CA LYS A 114 -14.35 13.47 0.63
C LYS A 114 -14.07 14.06 -0.75
N LYS A 115 -12.87 13.85 -1.30
CA LYS A 115 -12.51 14.24 -2.67
C LYS A 115 -13.14 13.34 -3.76
N GLY A 116 -13.87 12.29 -3.39
CA GLY A 116 -14.38 11.31 -4.34
C GLY A 116 -13.30 10.34 -4.87
N LYS A 117 -12.14 10.26 -4.20
CA LYS A 117 -10.99 9.44 -4.58
C LYS A 117 -10.60 8.43 -3.49
N PRO A 118 -11.54 7.58 -3.03
CA PRO A 118 -11.33 6.79 -1.83
C PRO A 118 -10.11 5.87 -1.93
N VAL A 119 -9.47 5.65 -0.77
CA VAL A 119 -8.27 4.82 -0.66
C VAL A 119 -8.68 3.35 -0.71
N ALA A 120 -8.31 2.67 -1.81
CA ALA A 120 -8.58 1.24 -1.99
C ALA A 120 -7.54 0.34 -1.32
N GLY A 121 -6.34 0.88 -1.08
CA GLY A 121 -5.26 0.14 -0.42
C GLY A 121 -4.14 1.05 0.05
N ILE A 122 -3.32 0.49 0.93
CA ILE A 122 -2.12 1.09 1.50
C ILE A 122 -0.93 0.23 1.07
N VAL A 123 0.13 0.85 0.54
CA VAL A 123 1.39 0.19 0.20
C VAL A 123 2.51 0.70 1.11
N ILE A 124 3.29 -0.22 1.67
CA ILE A 124 4.40 0.12 2.58
C ILE A 124 5.50 -0.93 2.54
N GLU A 125 6.76 -0.49 2.65
CA GLU A 125 7.93 -1.36 2.88
C GLU A 125 8.07 -1.67 4.38
N PRO A 126 8.44 -2.91 4.80
CA PRO A 126 8.77 -3.18 6.21
C PRO A 126 9.90 -2.30 6.75
N ILE A 127 10.88 -2.02 5.90
CA ILE A 127 11.99 -1.08 6.14
C ILE A 127 12.18 -0.34 4.82
N GLN A 128 12.02 0.99 4.82
CA GLN A 128 12.17 1.76 3.59
C GLN A 128 13.63 1.77 3.16
N SER A 129 13.96 1.20 2.01
CA SER A 129 15.38 1.07 1.65
C SER A 129 15.91 2.30 0.92
N GLU A 130 15.44 2.57 -0.30
CA GLU A 130 15.92 3.71 -1.12
C GLU A 130 15.67 5.08 -0.48
N GLY A 131 14.72 5.15 0.45
CA GLY A 131 14.38 6.32 1.25
C GLY A 131 15.35 6.61 2.38
N GLY A 132 16.28 5.70 2.68
CA GLY A 132 17.33 5.89 3.69
C GLY A 132 17.29 4.92 4.87
N ASP A 133 16.95 3.65 4.64
CA ASP A 133 16.87 2.60 5.67
C ASP A 133 16.02 3.03 6.89
N ASN A 134 14.82 3.56 6.63
CA ASN A 134 13.92 4.03 7.67
C ASN A 134 13.11 2.85 8.26
N GLU A 135 13.13 2.74 9.59
CA GLU A 135 12.45 1.69 10.36
C GLU A 135 11.23 2.24 11.11
N ALA A 136 10.28 1.37 11.40
CA ALA A 136 9.15 1.63 12.28
C ALA A 136 8.89 0.40 13.17
N SER A 137 8.24 0.62 14.31
CA SER A 137 7.98 -0.41 15.31
C SER A 137 7.01 -1.48 14.81
N PRO A 138 7.07 -2.71 15.32
CA PRO A 138 6.01 -3.71 15.14
C PRO A 138 4.61 -3.15 15.43
N GLU A 139 4.48 -2.35 16.50
CA GLU A 139 3.23 -1.73 16.93
C GLU A 139 2.67 -0.76 15.88
N PHE A 140 3.53 -0.03 15.18
CA PHE A 140 3.13 0.82 14.06
C PHE A 140 2.49 0.00 12.94
N PHE A 141 3.10 -1.11 12.53
CA PHE A 141 2.57 -1.96 11.46
C PHE A 141 1.27 -2.68 11.87
N GLN A 142 1.17 -3.11 13.14
CA GLN A 142 -0.06 -3.68 13.69
C GLN A 142 -1.21 -2.67 13.62
N GLU A 143 -1.00 -1.46 14.10
CA GLU A 143 -2.05 -0.44 14.07
C GLU A 143 -2.37 -0.04 12.62
N LEU A 144 -1.38 0.10 11.74
CA LEU A 144 -1.59 0.36 10.31
C LEU A 144 -2.51 -0.70 9.66
N GLN A 145 -2.34 -1.98 10.00
CA GLN A 145 -3.24 -3.04 9.55
C GLN A 145 -4.67 -2.85 10.06
N ARG A 146 -4.84 -2.47 11.34
CA ARG A 146 -6.16 -2.16 11.89
C ARG A 146 -6.79 -0.94 11.20
N ILE A 147 -5.99 0.08 10.87
CA ILE A 147 -6.42 1.27 10.12
C ILE A 147 -6.93 0.86 8.74
N ALA A 148 -6.14 0.08 8.00
CA ALA A 148 -6.52 -0.40 6.67
C ALA A 148 -7.85 -1.17 6.74
N LYS A 149 -7.94 -2.14 7.65
CA LYS A 149 -9.11 -3.01 7.83
C LYS A 149 -10.38 -2.22 8.18
N ARG A 150 -10.32 -1.30 9.15
CA ARG A 150 -11.50 -0.50 9.57
C ARG A 150 -12.01 0.43 8.46
N ASN A 151 -11.15 0.82 7.53
CA ASN A 151 -11.49 1.66 6.39
C ASN A 151 -11.80 0.88 5.09
N GLY A 152 -11.77 -0.46 5.13
CA GLY A 152 -12.00 -1.31 3.96
C GLY A 152 -10.89 -1.21 2.90
N ALA A 153 -9.73 -0.67 3.25
CA ALA A 153 -8.55 -0.61 2.40
C ALA A 153 -7.72 -1.89 2.57
N ALA A 154 -7.11 -2.39 1.49
CA ALA A 154 -6.17 -3.50 1.56
C ALA A 154 -4.80 -3.05 2.09
N LEU A 155 -4.11 -3.88 2.86
CA LEU A 155 -2.71 -3.68 3.25
C LEU A 155 -1.77 -4.50 2.36
N LEU A 156 -0.94 -3.81 1.58
CA LEU A 156 0.14 -4.38 0.79
C LEU A 156 1.48 -4.11 1.46
N ILE A 157 2.19 -5.17 1.82
CA ILE A 157 3.57 -5.11 2.32
C ILE A 157 4.54 -5.40 1.17
N ASP A 158 5.36 -4.41 0.82
CA ASP A 158 6.34 -4.54 -0.25
C ASP A 158 7.66 -5.13 0.24
N GLU A 159 7.82 -6.43 0.03
CA GLU A 159 9.00 -7.19 0.44
C GLU A 159 9.94 -7.47 -0.73
N VAL A 160 9.87 -6.66 -1.80
CA VAL A 160 10.81 -6.74 -2.92
C VAL A 160 12.27 -6.63 -2.46
N GLN A 161 12.55 -5.85 -1.40
CA GLN A 161 13.91 -5.68 -0.89
C GLN A 161 14.18 -6.43 0.42
N THR A 162 13.23 -6.37 1.35
CA THR A 162 13.35 -6.95 2.71
C THR A 162 13.12 -8.47 2.71
N GLY A 163 12.36 -8.99 1.75
CA GLY A 163 12.09 -10.42 1.62
C GLY A 163 13.30 -11.23 1.17
N GLY A 164 13.29 -12.52 1.50
CA GLY A 164 14.33 -13.48 1.12
C GLY A 164 15.42 -13.67 2.17
N GLY A 165 15.13 -13.47 3.47
CA GLY A 165 16.04 -13.85 4.56
C GLY A 165 16.91 -12.79 5.27
N PRO A 166 17.19 -11.58 4.73
CA PRO A 166 18.27 -10.73 5.27
C PRO A 166 17.99 -10.19 6.68
N SER A 167 16.72 -10.09 7.10
CA SER A 167 16.32 -9.68 8.46
C SER A 167 16.30 -10.84 9.47
N GLY A 168 16.79 -12.03 9.10
CA GLY A 168 16.76 -13.24 9.92
C GLY A 168 15.47 -14.06 9.83
N LYS A 169 14.50 -13.61 9.02
CA LYS A 169 13.26 -14.34 8.67
C LYS A 169 13.05 -14.32 7.16
N MET A 170 12.25 -15.24 6.64
CA MET A 170 11.99 -15.31 5.20
C MET A 170 11.35 -14.01 4.69
N TRP A 171 10.37 -13.51 5.44
CA TRP A 171 9.71 -12.24 5.22
C TRP A 171 9.91 -11.34 6.44
N CYS A 172 10.23 -10.07 6.24
CA CYS A 172 10.47 -9.14 7.34
C CYS A 172 9.21 -8.86 8.16
N HIS A 173 8.02 -8.87 7.55
CA HIS A 173 6.77 -8.63 8.28
C HIS A 173 6.45 -9.70 9.32
N GLU A 174 7.12 -10.86 9.27
CA GLU A 174 7.00 -11.89 10.31
C GLU A 174 7.51 -11.41 11.68
N HIS A 175 8.30 -10.33 11.74
CA HIS A 175 8.70 -9.70 13.01
C HIS A 175 7.60 -8.84 13.63
N PHE A 176 6.57 -8.47 12.87
CA PHE A 176 5.58 -7.48 13.31
C PHE A 176 4.43 -8.07 14.13
N ASN A 177 4.27 -9.40 14.16
CA ASN A 177 3.18 -10.07 14.87
C ASN A 177 1.80 -9.43 14.58
N LEU A 178 1.52 -9.22 13.29
CA LEU A 178 0.27 -8.63 12.83
C LEU A 178 -0.96 -9.44 13.31
N ASP A 179 -2.10 -8.78 13.49
CA ASP A 179 -3.36 -9.43 13.92
C ASP A 179 -3.82 -10.51 12.91
N GLY A 180 -3.40 -10.39 11.65
CA GLY A 180 -3.56 -11.41 10.61
C GLY A 180 -2.53 -11.24 9.49
N PRO A 181 -2.53 -12.10 8.46
CA PRO A 181 -1.64 -11.93 7.32
C PRO A 181 -1.93 -10.62 6.57
N PRO A 182 -0.93 -9.96 5.97
CA PRO A 182 -1.18 -8.88 5.01
C PRO A 182 -2.13 -9.32 3.89
N ASP A 183 -2.87 -8.38 3.31
CA ASP A 183 -3.75 -8.70 2.18
C ASP A 183 -2.94 -9.10 0.94
N ILE A 184 -1.80 -8.44 0.73
CA ILE A 184 -0.87 -8.69 -0.36
C ILE A 184 0.57 -8.56 0.13
N VAL A 185 1.46 -9.44 -0.34
CA VAL A 185 2.91 -9.32 -0.17
C VAL A 185 3.59 -9.40 -1.53
N THR A 186 4.27 -8.34 -1.97
CA THR A 186 5.05 -8.34 -3.22
C THR A 186 6.48 -8.77 -2.98
N PHE A 187 7.09 -9.45 -3.96
CA PHE A 187 8.48 -9.90 -3.88
C PHE A 187 9.15 -9.91 -5.25
N SER A 188 10.49 -9.82 -5.26
CA SER A 188 11.36 -9.92 -6.44
C SER A 188 12.80 -10.09 -5.95
N LYS A 189 13.79 -9.48 -6.63
CA LYS A 189 15.21 -9.43 -6.25
C LYS A 189 15.75 -10.79 -5.80
N LYS A 190 15.93 -10.99 -4.49
CA LYS A 190 16.50 -12.22 -3.90
C LYS A 190 15.73 -13.47 -4.31
N MET A 191 14.43 -13.33 -4.56
CA MET A 191 13.52 -14.40 -4.96
C MET A 191 13.69 -14.86 -6.41
N GLN A 192 14.62 -14.27 -7.19
CA GLN A 192 14.88 -14.52 -8.61
C GLN A 192 13.75 -14.09 -9.56
N LEU A 193 12.51 -14.48 -9.25
CA LEU A 193 11.31 -14.08 -9.96
C LEU A 193 10.55 -13.02 -9.15
N GLY A 194 9.87 -12.14 -9.89
CA GLY A 194 8.91 -11.20 -9.33
C GLY A 194 7.53 -11.86 -9.20
N GLY A 195 6.81 -11.51 -8.15
CA GLY A 195 5.46 -12.01 -7.91
C GLY A 195 4.82 -11.34 -6.71
N TYR A 196 3.63 -11.81 -6.37
CA TYR A 196 2.97 -11.41 -5.13
C TYR A 196 2.08 -12.53 -4.61
N PHE A 197 2.08 -12.70 -3.30
CA PHE A 197 1.08 -13.48 -2.59
C PHE A 197 -0.09 -12.58 -2.24
N HIS A 198 -1.28 -13.15 -2.13
CA HIS A 198 -2.45 -12.43 -1.66
C HIS A 198 -3.41 -13.37 -0.91
N ASN A 199 -4.19 -12.82 0.02
CA ASN A 199 -5.22 -13.60 0.70
C ASN A 199 -6.43 -13.88 -0.21
N PHE A 200 -7.38 -14.68 0.25
CA PHE A 200 -8.58 -15.03 -0.53
C PHE A 200 -9.50 -13.84 -0.81
N ASP A 201 -9.52 -12.83 0.05
CA ASP A 201 -10.32 -11.62 -0.18
C ASP A 201 -9.83 -10.85 -1.41
N MET A 202 -8.53 -10.89 -1.69
CA MET A 202 -7.93 -10.22 -2.85
C MET A 202 -8.03 -11.02 -4.15
N GLN A 203 -8.58 -12.24 -4.13
CA GLN A 203 -8.71 -13.07 -5.32
C GLN A 203 -9.80 -12.53 -6.27
N PRO A 204 -9.48 -12.22 -7.55
CA PRO A 204 -10.49 -11.89 -8.54
C PRO A 204 -11.42 -13.08 -8.80
N ARG A 205 -12.73 -12.82 -8.91
CA ARG A 205 -13.74 -13.88 -9.14
C ARG A 205 -13.86 -14.26 -10.62
N GLN A 206 -13.55 -13.34 -11.52
CA GLN A 206 -13.64 -13.55 -12.97
C GLN A 206 -12.27 -13.85 -13.57
N SER A 207 -12.23 -14.70 -14.60
CA SER A 207 -11.03 -14.99 -15.40
C SER A 207 -10.50 -13.74 -16.13
N TYR A 208 -9.23 -13.76 -16.51
CA TYR A 208 -8.55 -12.70 -17.28
C TYR A 208 -8.47 -11.33 -16.58
N ARG A 209 -8.70 -11.27 -15.27
CA ARG A 209 -8.66 -10.02 -14.49
C ARG A 209 -7.24 -9.61 -14.09
N VAL A 210 -6.26 -10.52 -14.08
CA VAL A 210 -4.89 -10.33 -13.58
C VAL A 210 -3.89 -10.99 -14.50
#